data_AF-A0A535KWF8-F1
#
_entry.id   AF-A0A535KWF8-F1
#
_cell.length_a   1.000
_cell.length_b   1.000
_cell.length_c   1.000
_cell.angle_alpha   90.00
_cell.angle_beta   90.00
_cell.angle_gamma   90.00
#
_symmetry.space_group_name_H-M   'P 1'
#
loop_
_entity.id
_entity.type
_entity.pdbx_description
1 polymer ?
#
loop_
_entity_poly.entity_id
_entity_poly.type
_entity_poly.pdbx_seq_one_letter_code
_entity_poly.pdbx_strand_id
1 'polypeptide(L)'
;MSANEDRQGQGSTDFRAYRSIQLWMDVVNKMYHLSEEEWGGRLQVVQEFCKAEGKDPDEMIAEARGDRAEKIDYMRRLKRFVKTLTANPTQAHDYENIIRSFFINNGARVVTKPYPDVYNRTQ
;
A
#
# COMPACT_ATOMS: atom_id res chain seq x y z
N MET A 1 30.70 37.00 -5.82
CA MET A 1 29.38 36.94 -6.46
C MET A 1 29.34 35.76 -7.42
N SER A 2 28.65 34.69 -7.04
CA SER A 2 27.95 33.79 -7.95
C SER A 2 26.99 32.99 -7.10
N ALA A 3 25.72 33.37 -7.22
CA ALA A 3 24.59 32.63 -6.73
C ALA A 3 24.42 31.37 -7.58
N ASN A 4 24.13 30.25 -6.94
CA ASN A 4 23.07 29.37 -7.41
C ASN A 4 22.52 28.63 -6.20
N GLU A 5 21.41 29.16 -5.73
CA GLU A 5 20.49 28.54 -4.81
C GLU A 5 19.96 27.25 -5.46
N ASP A 6 20.40 26.10 -4.96
CA ASP A 6 19.72 24.85 -5.25
C ASP A 6 18.36 24.86 -4.53
N ARG A 7 17.35 25.13 -5.34
CA ARG A 7 15.92 25.04 -5.04
C ARG A 7 15.58 23.61 -4.58
N GLN A 8 15.61 23.36 -3.28
CA GLN A 8 14.86 22.27 -2.66
C GLN A 8 13.63 22.85 -1.96
N GLY A 9 12.77 23.47 -2.77
CA GLY A 9 11.40 23.78 -2.43
C GLY A 9 10.48 23.05 -3.41
N GLN A 10 10.20 21.78 -3.14
CA GLN A 10 9.00 21.12 -3.67
C GLN A 10 8.23 20.61 -2.46
N GLY A 11 7.10 21.26 -2.19
CA GLY A 11 6.24 20.97 -1.06
C GLY A 11 5.89 19.49 -1.05
N SER A 12 6.45 18.75 -0.08
CA SER A 12 5.96 17.41 0.20
C SER A 12 4.56 17.60 0.75
N THR A 13 3.55 17.40 -0.09
CA THR A 13 2.20 17.13 0.40
C THR A 13 2.34 16.08 1.50
N ASP A 14 1.86 16.40 2.70
CA ASP A 14 1.84 15.44 3.79
C ASP A 14 1.16 14.16 3.27
N PHE A 15 1.84 13.01 3.37
CA PHE A 15 1.30 11.75 2.87
C PHE A 15 -0.02 11.39 3.55
N ARG A 16 -0.28 11.92 4.75
CA ARG A 16 -1.57 11.78 5.45
C ARG A 16 -2.68 12.66 4.88
N ALA A 17 -2.37 13.64 4.03
CA ALA A 17 -3.36 14.54 3.44
C ALA A 17 -4.12 13.93 2.26
N TYR A 18 -3.64 12.83 1.67
CA TYR A 18 -4.35 12.13 0.59
C TYR A 18 -5.67 11.56 1.10
N ARG A 19 -6.73 11.68 0.28
CA ARG A 19 -8.09 11.30 0.71
C ARG A 19 -8.19 9.80 1.00
N SER A 20 -7.53 8.98 0.19
CA SER A 20 -7.48 7.52 0.37
C SER A 20 -6.73 7.10 1.65
N ILE A 21 -5.70 7.85 2.05
CA ILE A 21 -4.97 7.62 3.29
C ILE A 21 -5.85 7.99 4.49
N GLN A 22 -6.49 9.16 4.48
CA GLN A 22 -7.43 9.56 5.52
C GLN A 22 -8.56 8.55 5.69
N LEU A 23 -9.18 8.11 4.59
CA LEU A 23 -10.25 7.12 4.63
C LEU A 23 -9.77 5.79 5.22
N TRP A 24 -8.59 5.32 4.80
CA TRP A 24 -8.03 4.09 5.34
C TRP A 24 -7.77 4.19 6.85
N MET A 25 -7.17 5.30 7.30
CA MET A 25 -6.91 5.57 8.71
C MET A 25 -8.20 5.61 9.52
N ASP A 26 -9.21 6.35 9.04
CA ASP A 26 -10.52 6.47 9.69
C ASP A 26 -11.21 5.11 9.86
N VAL A 27 -11.19 4.25 8.83
CA VAL A 27 -11.83 2.94 8.88
C VAL A 27 -11.08 1.98 9.82
N VAL A 28 -9.75 1.96 9.76
CA VAL A 28 -8.94 1.09 10.62
C VAL A 28 -9.01 1.53 12.08
N ASN A 29 -8.97 2.84 12.35
CA ASN A 29 -9.02 3.37 13.71
C ASN A 29 -10.37 3.12 14.41
N LYS A 30 -11.47 2.95 13.65
CA LYS A 30 -12.76 2.52 14.23
C LYS A 30 -12.73 1.11 14.82
N MET A 31 -11.77 0.27 14.42
CA MET A 31 -11.70 -1.13 14.85
C MET A 31 -10.50 -1.42 15.76
N TYR A 32 -9.35 -0.79 15.51
CA TYR A 32 -8.07 -1.23 16.09
C TYR A 32 -7.34 -0.17 16.92
N HIS A 33 -7.75 1.12 16.86
CA HIS A 33 -7.13 2.22 17.63
C HIS A 33 -5.59 2.19 17.65
N LEU A 34 -4.97 2.13 16.47
CA LEU A 34 -3.52 1.97 16.35
C LEU A 34 -2.76 3.18 16.91
N SER A 35 -1.59 2.92 17.48
CA SER A 35 -0.66 3.96 17.91
C SER A 35 -0.02 4.70 16.73
N GLU A 36 0.58 5.88 17.00
CA GLU A 36 1.30 6.66 15.99
C GLU A 36 2.52 5.91 15.42
N GLU A 37 3.19 5.09 16.24
CA GLU A 37 4.32 4.26 15.79
C GLU A 37 3.85 3.21 14.78
N GLU A 38 2.75 2.51 15.07
CA GLU A 38 2.15 1.53 14.17
C GLU A 38 1.68 2.18 12.87
N TRP A 39 1.12 3.39 12.94
CA TRP A 39 0.78 4.16 11.75
C TRP A 39 2.01 4.59 10.96
N GLY A 40 3.09 5.00 11.62
CA GLY A 40 4.36 5.34 10.98
C GLY A 40 4.87 4.23 10.08
N GLY A 41 4.97 3.00 10.61
CA GLY A 41 5.41 1.84 9.83
C GLY A 41 4.46 1.49 8.69
N ARG A 42 3.15 1.54 8.92
CA ARG A 42 2.14 1.25 7.89
C ARG A 42 2.15 2.27 6.75
N LEU A 43 2.22 3.56 7.08
CA LEU A 43 2.28 4.64 6.10
C LEU A 43 3.57 4.57 5.28
N GLN A 44 4.70 4.25 5.91
CA GLN A 44 5.96 4.06 5.21
C GLN A 44 5.86 2.95 4.15
N VAL A 45 5.29 1.79 4.50
CA VAL A 45 5.13 0.67 3.55
C VAL A 45 4.26 1.07 2.35
N VAL A 46 3.14 1.77 2.58
CA VAL A 46 2.26 2.23 1.49
C VAL A 46 2.95 3.31 0.65
N GLN A 47 3.68 4.23 1.28
CA GLN A 47 4.43 5.28 0.60
C GLN A 47 5.54 4.71 -0.30
N GLU A 48 6.29 3.72 0.17
CA GLU A 48 7.30 3.04 -0.64
C GLU A 48 6.68 2.29 -1.81
N PHE A 49 5.51 1.67 -1.63
CA PHE A 49 4.80 1.05 -2.74
C PHE A 49 4.30 2.09 -3.77
N CYS A 50 3.79 3.24 -3.32
CA CYS A 50 3.41 4.37 -4.17
C CYS A 50 4.59 4.87 -5.02
N LYS A 51 5.77 5.04 -4.38
CA LYS A 51 7.01 5.41 -5.08
C LYS A 51 7.42 4.37 -6.13
N ALA A 52 7.35 3.07 -5.79
CA ALA A 52 7.71 2.00 -6.70
C ALA A 52 6.80 1.93 -7.94
N GLU A 53 5.52 2.30 -7.78
CA GLU A 53 4.54 2.35 -8.87
C GLU A 53 4.54 3.71 -9.62
N GLY A 54 5.28 4.71 -9.11
CA GLY A 54 5.32 6.06 -9.67
C GLY A 54 3.99 6.80 -9.60
N LYS A 55 3.16 6.51 -8.60
CA LYS A 55 1.78 7.04 -8.45
C LYS A 55 1.56 7.57 -7.05
N ASP A 56 0.67 8.55 -6.91
CA ASP A 56 0.16 8.92 -5.59
C ASP A 56 -0.91 7.93 -5.06
N PRO A 57 -1.25 7.95 -3.76
CA PRO A 57 -2.23 7.04 -3.19
C PRO A 57 -3.63 7.12 -3.82
N ASP A 58 -4.08 8.32 -4.20
CA ASP A 58 -5.42 8.53 -4.74
C ASP A 58 -5.51 8.03 -6.20
N GLU A 59 -4.48 8.30 -7.01
CA GLU A 59 -4.30 7.73 -8.36
C GLU A 59 -4.27 6.19 -8.31
N MET A 60 -3.52 5.63 -7.38
CA MET A 60 -3.39 4.18 -7.21
C MET A 60 -4.73 3.52 -6.87
N ILE A 61 -5.53 4.13 -6.00
CA ILE A 61 -6.89 3.65 -5.68
C ILE A 61 -7.83 3.81 -6.88
N ALA A 62 -7.75 4.93 -7.61
CA ALA A 62 -8.57 5.15 -8.79
C ALA A 62 -8.33 4.07 -9.85
N GLU A 63 -7.08 3.73 -10.13
CA GLU A 63 -6.71 2.65 -11.06
C GLU A 63 -7.15 1.28 -10.54
N ALA A 64 -6.91 0.99 -9.26
CA ALA A 64 -7.29 -0.30 -8.66
C ALA A 64 -8.80 -0.53 -8.59
N ARG A 65 -9.63 0.52 -8.71
CA ARG A 65 -11.09 0.40 -8.85
C ARG A 65 -11.53 0.04 -10.27
N GLY A 66 -10.62 0.08 -11.24
CA GLY A 66 -10.86 -0.27 -12.64
C GLY A 66 -11.15 -1.76 -12.88
N ASP A 67 -10.85 -2.21 -14.10
CA ASP A 67 -11.19 -3.55 -14.56
C ASP A 67 -10.43 -4.66 -13.78
N ARG A 68 -10.99 -5.86 -13.78
CA ARG A 68 -10.49 -7.05 -13.08
C ARG A 68 -9.05 -7.40 -13.47
N ALA A 69 -8.64 -7.13 -14.71
CA ALA A 69 -7.27 -7.38 -15.17
C ALA A 69 -6.25 -6.52 -14.40
N GLU A 70 -6.55 -5.23 -14.21
CA GLU A 70 -5.71 -4.29 -13.44
C GLU A 70 -5.54 -4.75 -11.99
N LYS A 71 -6.62 -5.23 -11.37
CA LYS A 71 -6.59 -5.75 -9.99
C LYS A 71 -5.64 -6.95 -9.84
N ILE A 72 -5.62 -7.84 -10.84
CA ILE A 72 -4.73 -9.00 -10.81
C ILE A 72 -3.27 -8.56 -11.02
N ASP A 73 -3.02 -7.58 -11.89
CA ASP A 73 -1.67 -7.11 -12.12
C ASP A 73 -1.09 -6.38 -10.89
N TYR A 74 -1.91 -5.57 -10.20
CA TYR A 74 -1.52 -4.98 -8.92
C TYR A 74 -1.08 -6.02 -7.88
N MET A 75 -1.76 -7.16 -7.79
CA MET A 75 -1.33 -8.23 -6.88
C MET A 75 0.01 -8.84 -7.28
N ARG A 76 0.32 -8.92 -8.57
CA ARG A 76 1.62 -9.40 -9.05
C ARG A 76 2.71 -8.38 -8.75
N ARG A 77 2.45 -7.10 -9.00
CA ARG A 77 3.36 -5.99 -8.69
C ARG A 77 3.64 -5.90 -7.19
N LEU A 78 2.61 -5.98 -6.35
CA LEU A 78 2.71 -6.08 -4.89
C LEU A 78 3.65 -7.21 -4.45
N LYS A 79 3.42 -8.45 -4.93
CA LYS A 79 4.26 -9.60 -4.55
C LYS A 79 5.72 -9.44 -4.99
N ARG A 80 5.96 -8.79 -6.14
CA ARG A 80 7.33 -8.48 -6.61
C ARG A 80 7.97 -7.44 -5.72
N PHE A 81 7.27 -6.36 -5.40
CA PHE A 81 7.74 -5.29 -4.52
C PHE A 81 8.06 -5.79 -3.11
N VAL A 82 7.19 -6.60 -2.49
CA VAL A 82 7.46 -7.08 -1.13
C VAL A 82 8.72 -7.94 -1.07
N LYS A 83 9.00 -8.73 -2.11
CA LYS A 83 10.25 -9.50 -2.23
C LYS A 83 11.50 -8.62 -2.33
N THR A 84 11.38 -7.36 -2.74
CA THR A 84 12.51 -6.42 -2.73
C THR A 84 12.72 -5.77 -1.35
N LEU A 85 11.68 -5.75 -0.50
CA LEU A 85 11.77 -5.20 0.85
C LEU A 85 12.32 -6.19 1.89
N THR A 86 12.01 -7.47 1.75
CA THR A 86 12.43 -8.48 2.73
C THR A 86 12.47 -9.89 2.13
N ALA A 87 13.43 -10.68 2.60
CA ALA A 87 13.50 -12.12 2.35
C ALA A 87 12.76 -12.95 3.41
N ASN A 88 12.33 -12.32 4.53
CA ASN A 88 11.62 -13.01 5.60
C ASN A 88 10.15 -13.22 5.21
N PRO A 89 9.66 -14.48 5.13
CA PRO A 89 8.29 -14.77 4.71
C PRO A 89 7.21 -14.16 5.61
N THR A 90 7.43 -14.09 6.92
CA THR A 90 6.47 -13.53 7.88
C THR A 90 6.34 -12.03 7.66
N GLN A 91 7.48 -11.32 7.59
CA GLN A 91 7.50 -9.88 7.36
C GLN A 91 6.95 -9.52 5.97
N ALA A 92 7.23 -10.35 4.96
CA ALA A 92 6.65 -10.20 3.63
C ALA A 92 5.12 -10.26 3.69
N HIS A 93 4.58 -11.27 4.39
CA HIS A 93 3.14 -11.41 4.57
C HIS A 93 2.52 -10.20 5.28
N ASP A 94 3.20 -9.62 6.27
CA ASP A 94 2.75 -8.42 6.96
C ASP A 94 2.71 -7.20 6.04
N TYR A 95 3.74 -6.98 5.23
CA TYR A 95 3.75 -5.90 4.24
C TYR A 95 2.65 -6.07 3.18
N GLU A 96 2.42 -7.29 2.71
CA GLU A 96 1.31 -7.58 1.82
C GLU A 96 -0.05 -7.27 2.48
N ASN A 97 -0.22 -7.60 3.76
CA ASN A 97 -1.46 -7.32 4.49
C ASN A 97 -1.68 -5.82 4.69
N ILE A 98 -0.63 -5.05 4.97
CA ILE A 98 -0.71 -3.59 5.09
C ILE A 98 -1.20 -2.99 3.78
N ILE A 99 -0.59 -3.35 2.66
CA ILE A 99 -0.96 -2.81 1.34
C ILE A 99 -2.36 -3.30 0.93
N ARG A 100 -2.68 -4.59 1.14
CA ARG A 100 -4.04 -5.11 0.89
C ARG A 100 -5.09 -4.38 1.73
N SER A 101 -4.81 -4.15 3.01
CA SER A 101 -5.69 -3.39 3.90
C SER A 101 -5.96 -1.98 3.34
N PHE A 102 -4.94 -1.29 2.85
CA PHE A 102 -5.11 0.04 2.23
C PHE A 102 -6.12 0.00 1.07
N PHE A 103 -5.97 -0.94 0.12
CA PHE A 103 -6.91 -1.08 -1.00
C PHE A 103 -8.33 -1.49 -0.57
N ILE A 104 -8.45 -2.48 0.31
CA ILE A 104 -9.76 -3.00 0.77
C ILE A 104 -10.58 -1.90 1.45
N ASN A 105 -9.97 -1.14 2.36
CA ASN A 105 -10.66 -0.07 3.09
C ASN A 105 -11.00 1.13 2.19
N ASN A 106 -10.32 1.25 1.04
CA ASN A 106 -10.65 2.20 -0.01
C ASN A 106 -11.64 1.64 -1.05
N GLY A 107 -12.26 0.49 -0.81
CA GLY A 107 -13.25 -0.10 -1.72
C GLY A 107 -12.65 -0.70 -3.00
N ALA A 108 -11.32 -0.72 -3.15
CA ALA A 108 -10.63 -1.42 -4.21
C ALA A 108 -10.45 -2.89 -3.78
N ARG A 109 -11.48 -3.72 -4.00
CA ARG A 109 -11.40 -5.15 -3.67
C ARG A 109 -10.29 -5.83 -4.48
N VAL A 110 -9.18 -6.10 -3.81
CA VAL A 110 -8.08 -6.84 -4.39
C VAL A 110 -8.39 -8.33 -4.32
N VAL A 111 -8.52 -8.98 -5.47
CA VAL A 111 -8.85 -10.40 -5.54
C VAL A 111 -7.60 -11.21 -5.22
N THR A 112 -7.50 -11.69 -3.99
CA THR A 112 -6.67 -12.86 -3.71
C THR A 112 -7.45 -14.08 -4.22
N LYS A 113 -6.92 -14.80 -5.22
CA LYS A 113 -7.38 -16.18 -5.39
C LYS A 113 -7.13 -16.87 -4.04
N PRO A 114 -8.14 -17.52 -3.43
CA PRO A 114 -7.88 -18.34 -2.25
C PRO A 114 -6.76 -19.32 -2.59
N TYR A 115 -5.80 -19.47 -1.69
CA TYR A 115 -4.68 -20.39 -1.85
C TYR A 115 -5.22 -21.76 -2.28
N PRO A 116 -4.81 -22.31 -3.44
CA PRO A 116 -5.16 -23.69 -3.80
C PRO A 116 -4.68 -24.68 -2.72
N ASP A 117 -3.60 -24.33 -2.03
CA ASP A 117 -2.90 -25.23 -1.10
C ASP A 117 -3.61 -25.43 0.24
N VAL A 118 -4.65 -24.66 0.57
CA VAL A 118 -5.43 -24.88 1.80
C VAL A 118 -6.44 -26.02 1.63
N TYR A 119 -6.80 -26.39 0.38
CA TYR A 119 -7.72 -27.49 0.10
C TYR A 119 -7.04 -28.84 -0.18
N ASN A 120 -5.70 -28.91 -0.14
CA ASN A 120 -4.97 -30.17 -0.35
C ASN A 120 -4.50 -30.87 0.94
N ARG A 121 -4.92 -30.41 2.13
CA ARG A 121 -4.73 -31.16 3.40
C ARG A 121 -5.97 -31.96 3.78
N THR A 122 -6.36 -32.89 2.92
CA THR A 122 -7.13 -34.09 3.28
C THR A 122 -7.18 -35.01 2.06
N GLN A 123 -6.17 -35.85 1.91
CA GLN A 123 -6.23 -37.17 1.28
C GLN A 123 -5.39 -38.09 2.15
#